data_AF-A0A7K2YVX2-F1
#
_entry.id   AF-A0A7K2YVX2-F1
#
_cell.length_a   1.000
_cell.length_b   1.000
_cell.length_c   1.000
_cell.angle_alpha   90.00
_cell.angle_beta   90.00
_cell.angle_gamma   90.00
#
_symmetry.space_group_name_H-M   'P 1'
#
loop_
_entity.id
_entity.type
_entity.pdbx_description
1 polymer ?
#
loop_
_entity_poly.entity_id
_entity_poly.type
_entity_poly.pdbx_seq_one_letter_code
_entity_poly.pdbx_strand_id
1 'polypeptide(L)'
;PAAARPDGERTYVVQRDGEGNLWYITGDGTRYGEWRRLPAFRTTDDPAAVSGGPGRLDVFAVGASDRLLYRASFADGRFGEWTRVDAKTRIGGAPAAVATGDRIDVVVRTSNDALAAGSFTGTAAWSGFTT
;
A
#
# COMPACT_ATOMS: atom_id res chain seq x y z
N PRO A 1 0.46 -11.30 -1.51
CA PRO A 1 -0.60 -10.64 -0.70
C PRO A 1 0.04 -9.84 0.45
N ALA A 2 -0.68 -8.92 1.08
CA ALA A 2 -0.22 -8.14 2.23
C ALA A 2 -1.24 -8.13 3.37
N ALA A 3 -0.80 -7.93 4.61
CA ALA A 3 -1.70 -7.84 5.76
C ALA A 3 -1.23 -6.79 6.77
N ALA A 4 -2.18 -6.12 7.43
CA ALA A 4 -1.90 -5.17 8.52
C ALA A 4 -3.07 -5.14 9.51
N ARG A 5 -2.79 -4.68 10.74
CA ARG A 5 -3.77 -4.60 11.84
C ARG A 5 -3.86 -3.17 12.39
N PRO A 6 -4.77 -2.32 11.88
CA PRO A 6 -4.79 -0.89 12.18
C PRO A 6 -5.28 -0.46 13.57
N ASP A 7 -6.14 -1.27 14.18
CA ASP A 7 -6.91 -0.89 15.38
C ASP A 7 -6.79 -1.93 16.50
N GLY A 8 -5.81 -2.84 16.43
CA GLY A 8 -5.66 -3.90 17.42
C GLY A 8 -6.81 -4.91 17.45
N GLU A 9 -7.85 -4.74 16.63
CA GLU A 9 -9.04 -5.59 16.60
C GLU A 9 -9.19 -6.29 15.25
N ARG A 10 -8.93 -5.58 14.15
CA ARG A 10 -9.19 -6.06 12.79
C ARG A 10 -7.90 -6.28 12.02
N THR A 11 -7.78 -7.47 11.45
CA THR A 11 -6.75 -7.76 10.45
C THR A 11 -7.31 -7.48 9.06
N TYR A 12 -6.62 -6.66 8.28
CA TYR A 12 -6.91 -6.44 6.87
C TYR A 12 -5.92 -7.24 6.06
N VAL A 13 -6.42 -8.04 5.11
CA VAL A 13 -5.59 -8.71 4.11
C VAL A 13 -5.93 -8.11 2.76
N VAL A 14 -4.90 -7.77 1.98
CA VAL A 14 -5.01 -7.18 0.65
C VAL A 14 -4.34 -8.10 -0.36
N GLN A 15 -5.03 -8.39 -1.46
CA GLN A 15 -4.54 -9.29 -2.49
C GLN A 15 -4.97 -8.82 -3.88
N ARG A 16 -4.11 -9.06 -4.87
CA ARG A 16 -4.48 -8.91 -6.28
C ARG A 16 -5.14 -10.18 -6.81
N ASP A 17 -6.10 -10.04 -7.71
CA ASP A 17 -6.56 -11.17 -8.53
C ASP A 17 -5.66 -11.37 -9.77
N GLY A 18 -6.01 -12.36 -10.60
CA GLY A 18 -5.29 -12.66 -11.84
C GLY A 18 -5.35 -11.55 -12.90
N GLU A 19 -6.31 -10.62 -12.78
CA GLU A 19 -6.46 -9.46 -13.66
C GLU A 19 -5.76 -8.21 -13.08
N GLY A 20 -5.14 -8.32 -11.92
CA GLY A 20 -4.47 -7.22 -11.24
C GLY A 20 -5.40 -6.24 -10.53
N ASN A 21 -6.68 -6.56 -10.30
CA ASN A 21 -7.51 -5.79 -9.38
C ASN A 21 -7.05 -6.05 -7.95
N LEU A 22 -7.10 -5.03 -7.09
CA LEU A 22 -6.86 -5.20 -5.67
C LEU A 22 -8.16 -5.38 -4.89
N TRP A 23 -8.14 -6.34 -3.98
CA TRP A 23 -9.23 -6.72 -3.08
C TRP A 23 -8.73 -6.73 -1.65
N TYR A 24 -9.64 -6.48 -0.69
CA TYR A 24 -9.36 -6.66 0.72
C TYR A 24 -10.45 -7.44 1.43
N ILE A 25 -10.06 -8.09 2.52
CA ILE A 25 -10.93 -8.82 3.43
C ILE A 25 -10.54 -8.44 4.86
N THR A 26 -11.54 -8.34 5.74
CA THR A 26 -11.33 -8.00 7.15
C THR A 26 -11.63 -9.21 8.03
N GLY A 27 -10.74 -9.50 8.97
CA GLY A 27 -10.94 -10.51 10.00
C GLY A 27 -10.96 -9.91 11.40
N ASP A 28 -11.74 -10.52 12.29
CA ASP A 28 -11.92 -10.13 13.70
C ASP A 28 -11.07 -10.96 14.68
N GLY A 29 -10.13 -11.76 14.15
CA GLY A 29 -9.30 -12.70 14.91
C GLY A 29 -9.91 -14.10 15.04
N THR A 30 -11.19 -14.28 14.71
CA THR A 30 -11.86 -15.60 14.72
C THR A 30 -12.33 -16.03 13.33
N ARG A 31 -12.73 -15.07 12.50
CA ARG A 31 -13.22 -15.31 11.14
C ARG A 31 -12.87 -14.13 10.23
N TYR A 32 -12.96 -14.38 8.93
CA TYR A 32 -12.87 -13.35 7.90
C TYR A 32 -14.26 -13.09 7.31
N GLY A 33 -14.50 -11.86 6.88
CA GLY A 33 -15.73 -11.44 6.19
C GLY A 33 -15.69 -11.71 4.69
N GLU A 34 -16.39 -10.88 3.92
CA GLU A 34 -16.42 -10.95 2.46
C GLU A 34 -15.28 -10.14 1.83
N TRP A 35 -14.83 -10.58 0.65
CA TRP A 35 -13.89 -9.82 -0.17
C TRP A 35 -14.56 -8.56 -0.75
N ARG A 36 -13.87 -7.43 -0.64
CA ARG A 36 -14.30 -6.13 -1.14
C ARG A 36 -13.24 -5.56 -2.06
N ARG A 37 -13.66 -4.98 -3.19
CA ARG A 37 -12.73 -4.38 -4.15
C ARG A 37 -12.21 -3.04 -3.60
N LEU A 38 -10.92 -2.77 -3.79
CA LEU A 38 -10.36 -1.42 -3.61
C LEU A 38 -10.79 -0.51 -4.78
N PRO A 39 -10.65 0.83 -4.66
CA PRO A 39 -10.81 1.74 -5.77
C PRO A 39 -10.03 1.29 -7.00
N ALA A 40 -10.58 1.55 -8.18
CA ALA A 40 -10.09 0.99 -9.45
C ALA A 40 -8.59 1.26 -9.63
N PHE A 41 -7.81 0.18 -9.66
CA PHE A 41 -6.37 0.21 -9.85
C PHE A 41 -5.93 -1.11 -10.45
N ARG A 42 -4.88 -1.06 -11.26
CA ARG A 42 -4.29 -2.25 -11.90
C ARG A 42 -2.83 -2.34 -11.52
N THR A 43 -2.45 -3.51 -11.03
CA THR A 43 -1.07 -3.83 -10.68
C THR A 43 -0.70 -5.22 -11.22
N THR A 44 0.57 -5.39 -11.54
CA THR A 44 1.15 -6.69 -11.89
C THR A 44 1.94 -7.30 -10.73
N ASP A 45 2.18 -6.53 -9.68
CA ASP A 45 2.98 -6.90 -8.53
C ASP A 45 2.12 -7.04 -7.27
N ASP A 46 2.62 -7.76 -6.29
CA ASP A 46 1.96 -7.86 -5.00
C ASP A 46 1.95 -6.49 -4.28
N PRO A 47 0.86 -6.16 -3.56
CA PRO A 47 0.79 -4.92 -2.80
C PRO A 47 1.62 -5.01 -1.51
N ALA A 48 1.86 -3.86 -0.88
CA ALA A 48 2.24 -3.77 0.53
C ALA A 48 1.15 -3.06 1.33
N ALA A 49 1.03 -3.37 2.63
CA ALA A 49 0.05 -2.74 3.51
C ALA A 49 0.64 -2.51 4.90
N VAL A 50 0.35 -1.34 5.48
CA VAL A 50 0.81 -0.96 6.84
C VAL A 50 -0.27 -0.19 7.58
N SER A 51 -0.18 -0.16 8.90
CA SER A 51 -0.97 0.76 9.71
C SER A 51 -0.18 2.04 9.96
N GLY A 52 -0.52 3.12 9.25
CA GLY A 52 0.11 4.43 9.39
C GLY A 52 -0.43 5.28 10.55
N GLY A 53 -1.00 4.66 11.57
CA GLY A 53 -1.66 5.30 12.70
C GLY A 53 -2.93 4.57 13.15
N PRO A 54 -3.48 4.90 14.34
CA PRO A 54 -4.66 4.24 14.88
C PRO A 54 -5.83 4.27 13.91
N GLY A 55 -6.35 3.10 13.56
CA GLY A 55 -7.51 2.95 12.65
C GLY A 55 -7.23 3.29 11.18
N ARG A 56 -5.98 3.64 10.82
CA ARG A 56 -5.58 3.95 9.44
C ARG A 56 -4.84 2.77 8.82
N LEU A 57 -5.24 2.42 7.61
CA LEU A 57 -4.56 1.45 6.76
C LEU A 57 -4.05 2.15 5.51
N ASP A 58 -2.79 1.93 5.14
CA ASP A 58 -2.20 2.41 3.91
C ASP A 58 -1.77 1.23 3.05
N VAL A 59 -2.25 1.22 1.80
CA VAL A 59 -1.94 0.19 0.81
C VAL A 59 -1.10 0.81 -0.30
N PHE A 60 -0.03 0.12 -0.65
CA PHE A 60 0.89 0.51 -1.70
C PHE A 60 0.84 -0.50 -2.85
N ALA A 61 0.82 0.02 -4.07
CA ALA A 61 0.79 -0.81 -5.27
C ALA A 61 1.53 -0.13 -6.43
N VAL A 62 2.15 -0.94 -7.28
CA VAL A 62 2.84 -0.47 -8.48
C VAL A 62 1.86 -0.41 -9.64
N GLY A 63 1.77 0.73 -10.32
CA GLY A 63 0.91 0.91 -11.49
C GLY A 63 1.33 -0.03 -12.63
N ALA A 64 0.38 -0.78 -13.17
CA ALA A 64 0.65 -1.74 -14.24
C ALA A 64 1.19 -1.08 -15.53
N SER A 65 0.76 0.15 -15.84
CA SER A 65 1.12 0.86 -17.08
C SER A 65 2.36 1.74 -16.95
N ASP A 66 2.51 2.44 -15.84
CA ASP A 66 3.55 3.46 -15.65
C ASP A 66 4.69 3.02 -14.74
N ARG A 67 4.54 1.89 -14.05
CA ARG A 67 5.49 1.36 -13.06
C ARG A 67 5.80 2.36 -11.94
N LEU A 68 4.90 3.29 -11.62
CA LEU A 68 5.03 4.19 -10.48
C LEU A 68 4.41 3.58 -9.23
N LEU A 69 4.89 3.99 -8.05
CA LEU A 69 4.27 3.60 -6.78
C LEU A 69 3.09 4.50 -6.44
N TYR A 70 1.96 3.89 -6.10
CA TYR A 70 0.76 4.55 -5.63
C TYR A 70 0.39 4.11 -4.21
N ARG A 71 -0.34 4.98 -3.52
CA ARG A 71 -0.88 4.76 -2.18
C ARG A 71 -2.38 5.04 -2.16
N ALA A 72 -3.14 4.15 -1.53
CA ALA A 72 -4.51 4.38 -1.11
C ALA A 72 -4.63 4.21 0.41
N SER A 73 -5.34 5.12 1.06
CA SER A 73 -5.54 5.08 2.51
C SER A 73 -6.99 4.77 2.85
N PHE A 74 -7.18 3.94 3.87
CA PHE A 74 -8.49 3.71 4.48
C PHE A 74 -8.73 4.74 5.59
N ALA A 75 -9.83 5.48 5.46
CA ALA A 75 -10.34 6.42 6.46
C ALA A 75 -11.87 6.47 6.36
N ASP A 76 -12.55 6.71 7.47
CA ASP A 76 -14.02 6.89 7.52
C ASP A 76 -14.80 5.74 6.84
N GLY A 77 -14.33 4.50 7.02
CA GLY A 77 -15.01 3.30 6.53
C GLY A 77 -14.81 2.98 5.04
N ARG A 78 -13.95 3.72 4.32
CA ARG A 78 -13.65 3.47 2.90
C ARG A 78 -12.20 3.77 2.54
N PHE A 79 -11.76 3.24 1.41
CA PHE A 79 -10.51 3.68 0.78
C PHE A 79 -10.73 4.98 -0.01
N GLY A 80 -9.79 5.91 0.11
CA GLY A 80 -9.68 7.05 -0.79
C GLY A 80 -9.06 6.69 -2.14
N GLU A 81 -9.01 7.68 -3.03
CA GLU A 81 -8.39 7.54 -4.35
C GLU A 81 -6.89 7.21 -4.26
N TRP A 82 -6.37 6.57 -5.31
CA TRP A 82 -4.94 6.29 -5.43
C TRP A 82 -4.15 7.56 -5.72
N THR A 83 -3.13 7.82 -4.90
CA THR A 83 -2.23 8.96 -5.06
C THR A 83 -0.82 8.48 -5.35
N ARG A 84 -0.10 9.19 -6.24
CA ARG A 84 1.29 8.86 -6.53
C ARG A 84 2.16 9.17 -5.32
N VAL A 85 3.04 8.24 -4.97
CA VAL A 85 4.06 8.43 -3.93
C VAL A 85 5.19 9.31 -4.46
N ASP A 86 5.59 9.07 -5.71
CA ASP A 86 6.58 9.87 -6.44
C ASP A 86 6.20 9.92 -7.93
N ALA A 87 6.67 10.95 -8.63
CA ALA A 87 6.39 11.19 -10.04
C ALA A 87 7.41 10.52 -11.00
N LYS A 88 8.59 10.10 -10.51
CA LYS A 88 9.73 9.79 -11.40
C LYS A 88 10.21 8.35 -11.28
N THR A 89 10.24 7.79 -10.09
CA THR A 89 10.90 6.51 -9.82
C THR A 89 10.11 5.34 -10.40
N ARG A 90 10.70 4.67 -11.39
CA ARG A 90 10.13 3.46 -12.01
C ARG A 90 10.49 2.23 -11.20
N ILE A 91 9.48 1.46 -10.83
CA ILE A 91 9.58 0.33 -9.90
C ILE A 91 9.64 -0.98 -10.67
N GLY A 92 10.59 -1.84 -10.29
CA GLY A 92 10.87 -3.13 -10.92
C GLY A 92 10.26 -4.34 -10.21
N GLY A 93 9.52 -4.16 -9.11
CA GLY A 93 8.90 -5.26 -8.37
C GLY A 93 7.97 -4.82 -7.24
N ALA A 94 7.52 -5.76 -6.43
CA ALA A 94 6.66 -5.47 -5.28
C ALA A 94 7.35 -4.53 -4.26
N PRO A 95 6.62 -3.56 -3.69
CA PRO A 95 7.15 -2.70 -2.64
C PRO A 95 7.20 -3.45 -1.30
N ALA A 96 8.05 -2.98 -0.38
CA ALA A 96 8.01 -3.33 1.03
C ALA A 96 7.79 -2.06 1.85
N ALA A 97 6.92 -2.12 2.85
CA ALA A 97 6.56 -0.97 3.67
C ALA A 97 6.55 -1.34 5.17
N VAL A 98 6.94 -0.38 6.00
CA VAL A 98 6.87 -0.47 7.46
C VAL A 98 6.33 0.84 8.02
N ALA A 99 5.65 0.78 9.16
CA ALA A 99 5.17 1.96 9.86
C ALA A 99 5.64 1.96 11.33
N THR A 100 5.99 3.15 11.83
CA THR A 100 6.34 3.41 13.23
C THR A 100 5.62 4.68 13.67
N GLY A 101 4.52 4.55 14.42
CA GLY A 101 3.66 5.69 14.73
C GLY A 101 2.98 6.24 13.48
N ASP A 102 3.18 7.53 13.20
CA ASP A 102 2.68 8.23 12.00
C ASP A 102 3.70 8.26 10.84
N ARG A 103 4.88 7.67 11.05
CA ARG A 103 5.91 7.50 10.03
C ARG A 103 5.68 6.21 9.25
N ILE A 104 5.72 6.31 7.93
CA ILE A 104 5.78 5.17 7.02
C ILE A 104 7.06 5.26 6.21
N ASP A 105 7.80 4.16 6.14
CA ASP A 105 8.94 4.00 5.24
C ASP A 105 8.60 2.93 4.19
N VAL A 106 8.99 3.19 2.94
CA VAL A 106 8.80 2.27 1.82
C VAL A 106 10.13 2.06 1.12
N VAL A 107 10.46 0.80 0.85
CA VAL A 107 11.60 0.40 0.03
C VAL A 107 11.08 -0.30 -1.22
N VAL A 108 11.75 0.00 -2.33
CA VAL A 108 11.43 -0.55 -3.65
C VAL A 108 12.71 -0.96 -4.38
N ARG A 109 12.61 -2.01 -5.18
CA ARG A 109 13.57 -2.25 -6.27
C ARG A 109 13.13 -1.42 -7.48
N THR A 110 14.03 -0.62 -8.03
CA THR A 110 13.76 0.18 -9.23
C THR A 110 13.82 -0.70 -10.49
N SER A 111 13.36 -0.17 -11.63
CA SER A 111 13.42 -0.90 -12.92
C SER A 111 14.84 -1.10 -13.47
N ASN A 112 15.84 -0.47 -12.87
CA ASN A 112 17.27 -0.67 -13.17
C ASN A 112 17.99 -1.44 -12.04
N ASP A 113 17.26 -2.22 -11.24
CA ASP A 113 17.77 -3.08 -10.17
C ASP A 113 18.52 -2.38 -9.02
N ALA A 114 18.40 -1.06 -8.91
CA ALA A 114 18.80 -0.34 -7.70
C ALA A 114 17.75 -0.48 -6.59
N LEU A 115 18.14 -0.21 -5.36
CA LEU A 115 17.21 -0.03 -4.25
C LEU A 115 16.93 1.46 -4.08
N ALA A 116 15.70 1.81 -3.75
CA ALA A 116 15.34 3.16 -3.36
C ALA A 116 14.41 3.14 -2.15
N ALA A 117 14.53 4.14 -1.29
CA ALA A 117 13.71 4.30 -0.10
C ALA A 117 13.05 5.69 -0.07
N GLY A 118 11.83 5.75 0.44
CA GLY A 118 11.06 6.97 0.62
C GLY A 118 10.28 6.91 1.92
N SER A 119 10.04 8.07 2.53
CA SER A 119 9.36 8.17 3.82
C SER A 119 8.24 9.20 3.80
N PHE A 120 7.27 8.99 4.67
CA PHE A 120 6.13 9.86 4.91
C PHE A 120 5.94 10.02 6.41
N THR A 121 5.71 11.24 6.88
CA THR A 121 5.45 11.54 8.30
C THR A 121 4.19 12.38 8.44
N GLY A 122 3.16 11.83 9.09
CA GLY A 122 1.96 12.57 9.47
C GLY A 122 1.13 13.12 8.30
N THR A 123 1.16 14.44 8.09
CA THR A 123 0.46 15.14 6.99
C THR A 123 1.40 15.71 5.93
N ALA A 124 2.71 15.48 6.05
CA ALA A 124 3.70 15.97 5.10
C ALA A 124 3.58 15.28 3.73
N ALA A 125 4.14 15.88 2.69
CA ALA A 125 4.35 15.17 1.41
C ALA A 125 5.37 14.04 1.60
N TRP A 126 5.34 13.05 0.71
CA TRP A 126 6.40 12.03 0.64
C TRP A 126 7.75 12.69 0.37
N SER A 127 8.82 12.17 0.98
CA SER A 127 10.20 12.65 0.79
C SER A 127 10.71 12.53 -0.66
N GLY A 128 9.96 11.86 -1.53
CA GLY A 128 10.48 11.28 -2.76
C GLY A 128 11.34 10.04 -2.46
N PHE A 129 11.68 9.30 -3.50
CA PHE A 129 12.59 8.17 -3.40
C PHE A 129 14.03 8.62 -3.57
N THR A 130 14.90 8.12 -2.68
CA THR A 130 16.36 8.25 -2.75
C THR A 130 16.98 6.87 -2.88
N THR A 131 17.97 6.73 -3.77
CA THR A 131 18.75 5.49 -3.97
C THR A 131 19.96 5.43 -3.05
#